data_AF-A0A6M0PBK9-F1
#
_entry.id   AF-A0A6M0PBK9-F1
#
_cell.length_a   1.000
_cell.length_b   1.000
_cell.length_c   1.000
_cell.angle_alpha   90.00
_cell.angle_beta   90.00
_cell.angle_gamma   90.00
#
_symmetry.space_group_name_H-M   'P 1'
#
loop_
_entity.id
_entity.type
_entity.pdbx_description
1 polymer ?
#
loop_
_entity_poly.entity_id
_entity_poly.type
_entity_poly.pdbx_seq_one_letter_code
_entity_poly.pdbx_strand_id
1 'polypeptide(L)'
;MKSSRLILIIIFVLSWLTLPLLGREAFKKYLPSAIFMCILTKVLDEYGKRKKWWRFYKGIPPLNSMDIFNIGPYFITSLWVLKLTYGKFPKYFMSNTILHILFIFHGIKYIQRLNILSLVKLTKVQYLLIDAARALILYGFQYIQEKIQACFHSIQRKRVHSNAK
;
A
#
# COMPACT_ATOMS: atom_id res chain seq x y z
N MET A 1 15.03 -24.07 -1.54
CA MET A 1 14.92 -22.72 -2.15
C MET A 1 13.85 -22.57 -3.25
N LYS A 2 13.15 -23.63 -3.72
CA LYS A 2 12.01 -23.50 -4.66
C LYS A 2 10.69 -23.08 -3.97
N SER A 3 10.48 -23.48 -2.72
CA SER A 3 9.23 -23.23 -1.96
C SER A 3 8.94 -21.74 -1.71
N SER A 4 9.92 -20.92 -1.31
CA SER A 4 9.69 -19.49 -1.05
C SER A 4 9.23 -18.70 -2.29
N ARG A 5 9.70 -19.06 -3.49
CA ARG A 5 9.25 -18.43 -4.74
C ARG A 5 7.80 -18.77 -5.06
N LEU A 6 7.42 -20.04 -4.88
CA LEU A 6 6.05 -20.50 -5.09
C LEU A 6 5.09 -19.79 -4.12
N ILE A 7 5.48 -19.64 -2.86
CA ILE A 7 4.69 -18.89 -1.87
C ILE A 7 4.52 -17.41 -2.27
N LEU A 8 5.58 -16.76 -2.77
CA LEU A 8 5.49 -15.38 -3.27
C LEU A 8 4.51 -15.26 -4.43
N ILE A 9 4.53 -16.22 -5.38
CA ILE A 9 3.59 -16.25 -6.51
C ILE A 9 2.16 -16.46 -6.01
N ILE A 10 1.94 -17.39 -5.08
CA ILE A 10 0.62 -17.63 -4.49
C ILE A 10 0.09 -16.35 -3.83
N ILE A 11 0.88 -15.72 -2.96
CA ILE A 11 0.46 -14.48 -2.27
C ILE A 11 0.14 -13.38 -3.29
N PHE A 12 0.98 -13.24 -4.33
CA PHE A 12 0.75 -12.27 -5.38
C PHE A 12 -0.58 -12.55 -6.10
N VAL A 13 -0.75 -13.75 -6.65
CA VAL A 13 -1.97 -14.15 -7.39
C VAL A 13 -3.21 -14.03 -6.52
N LEU A 14 -3.17 -14.53 -5.28
CA LEU A 14 -4.28 -14.42 -4.33
C LEU A 14 -4.68 -12.97 -4.08
N SER A 15 -3.70 -12.06 -3.95
CA SER A 15 -3.99 -10.65 -3.78
C SER A 15 -4.74 -10.09 -4.99
N TRP A 16 -4.26 -10.37 -6.21
CA TRP A 16 -4.87 -9.90 -7.45
C TRP A 16 -6.26 -10.49 -7.73
N LEU A 17 -6.55 -11.71 -7.27
CA LEU A 17 -7.88 -12.31 -7.39
C LEU A 17 -8.97 -11.53 -6.64
N THR A 18 -8.62 -10.73 -5.63
CA THR A 18 -9.59 -9.88 -4.93
C THR A 18 -9.87 -8.56 -5.65
N LEU A 19 -9.05 -8.19 -6.65
CA LEU A 19 -9.17 -6.91 -7.35
C LEU A 19 -10.50 -6.76 -8.10
N PRO A 20 -11.03 -7.77 -8.83
CA PRO A 20 -12.33 -7.65 -9.50
C PRO A 20 -13.49 -7.33 -8.55
N LEU A 21 -13.42 -7.82 -7.29
CA LEU A 21 -14.43 -7.58 -6.25
C LEU A 21 -14.41 -6.12 -5.73
N LEU A 22 -13.35 -5.36 -6.03
CA LEU A 22 -13.21 -3.97 -5.62
C LEU A 22 -14.22 -3.05 -6.35
N GLY A 23 -14.60 -3.38 -7.59
CA GLY A 23 -15.47 -2.56 -8.42
C GLY A 23 -14.72 -1.40 -9.12
N ARG A 24 -15.19 -1.07 -10.33
CA ARG A 24 -14.48 -0.14 -11.25
C ARG A 24 -14.37 1.29 -10.73
N GLU A 25 -15.42 1.81 -10.10
CA GLU A 25 -15.46 3.19 -9.58
C GLU A 25 -14.49 3.39 -8.42
N ALA A 26 -14.51 2.46 -7.45
CA ALA A 26 -13.56 2.48 -6.34
C ALA A 26 -12.12 2.31 -6.83
N PHE A 27 -11.88 1.41 -7.78
CA PHE A 27 -10.57 1.24 -8.38
C PHE A 27 -10.05 2.55 -8.98
N LYS A 28 -10.80 3.20 -9.89
CA LYS A 28 -10.39 4.47 -10.49
C LYS A 28 -10.15 5.58 -9.46
N LYS A 29 -11.00 5.65 -8.41
CA LYS A 29 -10.89 6.66 -7.36
C LYS A 29 -9.60 6.53 -6.53
N TYR A 30 -9.23 5.31 -6.16
CA TYR A 30 -8.12 5.04 -5.23
C TYR A 30 -6.81 4.64 -5.92
N LEU A 31 -6.85 4.32 -7.21
CA LEU A 31 -5.70 3.89 -8.00
C LEU A 31 -4.50 4.86 -7.91
N PRO A 32 -4.66 6.20 -8.10
CA PRO A 32 -3.49 7.07 -8.11
C PRO A 32 -2.81 7.15 -6.74
N SER A 33 -3.58 7.12 -5.65
CA SER A 33 -3.04 7.02 -4.28
C SER A 33 -2.30 5.73 -4.01
N ALA A 34 -2.83 4.60 -4.47
CA ALA A 34 -2.18 3.30 -4.32
C ALA A 34 -0.86 3.23 -5.11
N ILE A 35 -0.82 3.76 -6.34
CA ILE A 35 0.41 3.86 -7.15
C ILE A 35 1.43 4.75 -6.46
N PHE A 36 1.02 5.95 -6.03
CA PHE A 36 1.88 6.88 -5.31
C PHE A 36 2.52 6.22 -4.09
N MET A 37 1.70 5.53 -3.28
CA MET A 37 2.22 4.83 -2.10
C MET A 37 3.13 3.66 -2.44
N CYS A 38 2.93 2.94 -3.53
CA CYS A 38 3.87 1.89 -3.95
C CYS A 38 5.23 2.46 -4.31
N ILE A 39 5.27 3.60 -5.01
CA ILE A 39 6.51 4.30 -5.36
C ILE A 39 7.20 4.80 -4.09
N LEU A 40 6.46 5.49 -3.22
CA LEU A 40 6.99 6.01 -1.95
C LEU A 40 7.55 4.89 -1.07
N THR A 41 6.83 3.78 -0.98
CA THR A 41 7.24 2.61 -0.20
C THR A 41 8.50 2.00 -0.78
N LYS A 42 8.61 1.88 -2.11
CA LYS A 42 9.82 1.40 -2.78
C LYS A 42 11.05 2.27 -2.48
N VAL A 43 10.90 3.60 -2.51
CA VAL A 43 11.98 4.54 -2.16
C VAL A 43 12.41 4.34 -0.71
N LEU A 44 11.44 4.25 0.20
CA LEU A 44 11.70 4.03 1.63
C LEU A 44 12.34 2.66 1.90
N ASP A 45 11.97 1.63 1.16
CA ASP A 45 12.53 0.29 1.27
C ASP A 45 14.00 0.25 0.85
N GLU A 46 14.36 0.96 -0.22
CA GLU A 46 15.75 1.10 -0.66
C GLU A 46 16.57 1.93 0.34
N TYR A 47 15.99 2.99 0.91
CA TYR A 47 16.61 3.76 1.99
C TYR A 47 16.86 2.89 3.24
N GLY A 48 15.85 2.13 3.67
CA GLY A 48 15.94 1.24 4.83
C GLY A 48 16.93 0.09 4.62
N LYS A 49 17.04 -0.41 3.38
CA LYS A 49 18.06 -1.41 3.01
C LYS A 49 19.47 -0.85 3.18
N ARG A 50 19.74 0.39 2.74
CA ARG A 50 21.04 1.07 2.94
C ARG A 50 21.36 1.27 4.42
N LYS A 51 20.35 1.59 5.24
CA LYS A 51 20.48 1.72 6.70
C LYS A 51 20.48 0.37 7.46
N LYS A 52 20.33 -0.76 6.75
CA LYS A 52 20.22 -2.11 7.32
C LYS A 52 19.06 -2.25 8.33
N TRP A 53 17.96 -1.52 8.12
CA TRP A 53 16.75 -1.66 8.93
C TRP A 53 16.13 -3.05 8.78
N TRP A 54 16.09 -3.51 7.53
CA TRP A 54 15.58 -4.81 7.12
C TRP A 54 16.48 -5.41 6.03
N ARG A 55 16.43 -6.73 5.91
CA ARG A 55 17.08 -7.49 4.86
C ARG A 55 16.03 -8.25 4.06
N PHE A 56 15.99 -7.96 2.77
CA PHE A 56 15.17 -8.69 1.81
C PHE A 56 16.01 -9.78 1.15
N TYR A 57 15.44 -10.97 1.03
CA TYR A 57 16.09 -12.12 0.38
C TYR A 57 15.66 -12.22 -1.09
N LYS A 58 16.31 -13.12 -1.85
CA LYS A 58 16.10 -13.28 -3.30
C LYS A 58 14.63 -13.58 -3.64
N GLY A 59 14.06 -12.73 -4.49
CA GLY A 59 12.72 -12.88 -5.08
C GLY A 59 12.73 -13.64 -6.39
N ILE A 60 11.94 -13.16 -7.36
CA ILE A 60 11.87 -13.71 -8.73
C ILE A 60 12.58 -12.70 -9.65
N PRO A 61 13.81 -13.00 -10.12
CA PRO A 61 14.55 -12.09 -10.99
C PRO A 61 13.70 -11.64 -12.19
N PRO A 62 13.68 -10.33 -12.55
CA PRO A 62 14.53 -9.24 -12.04
C PRO A 62 14.06 -8.57 -10.74
N LEU A 63 12.91 -8.97 -10.18
CA LEU A 63 12.28 -8.34 -9.01
C LEU A 63 12.71 -9.01 -7.70
N ASN A 64 12.89 -8.20 -6.65
CA ASN A 64 13.14 -8.72 -5.32
C ASN A 64 11.82 -9.09 -4.63
N SER A 65 11.89 -9.86 -3.53
CA SER A 65 10.70 -10.32 -2.81
C SER A 65 9.82 -9.16 -2.32
N MET A 66 10.44 -8.02 -1.97
CA MET A 66 9.71 -6.83 -1.54
C MET A 66 8.98 -6.13 -2.69
N ASP A 67 9.55 -6.08 -3.88
CA ASP A 67 8.88 -5.49 -5.04
C ASP A 67 7.59 -6.26 -5.37
N ILE A 68 7.63 -7.59 -5.28
CA ILE A 68 6.46 -8.47 -5.46
C ILE A 68 5.42 -8.20 -4.37
N PHE A 69 5.85 -8.02 -3.12
CA PHE A 69 4.95 -7.72 -2.01
C PHE A 69 4.31 -6.33 -2.14
N ASN A 70 5.08 -5.34 -2.59
CA ASN A 70 4.61 -3.98 -2.81
C ASN A 70 3.57 -3.91 -3.93
N ILE A 71 3.84 -4.54 -5.09
CA ILE A 71 2.97 -4.49 -6.26
C ILE A 71 1.76 -5.44 -6.13
N GLY A 72 1.89 -6.50 -5.34
CA GLY A 72 0.79 -7.44 -5.06
C GLY A 72 0.00 -7.04 -3.82
N PRO A 73 0.22 -7.71 -2.67
CA PRO A 73 -0.61 -7.56 -1.48
C PRO A 73 -0.70 -6.14 -0.97
N TYR A 74 0.39 -5.38 -0.92
CA TYR A 74 0.36 -4.01 -0.38
C TYR A 74 -0.49 -3.07 -1.26
N PHE A 75 -0.30 -3.11 -2.58
CA PHE A 75 -1.08 -2.32 -3.53
C PHE A 75 -2.58 -2.63 -3.41
N ILE A 76 -2.94 -3.91 -3.45
CA ILE A 76 -4.35 -4.35 -3.37
C ILE A 76 -4.95 -4.03 -1.99
N THR A 77 -4.20 -4.25 -0.91
CA THR A 77 -4.66 -3.94 0.45
C THR A 77 -4.90 -2.44 0.61
N SER A 78 -4.02 -1.59 0.06
CA SER A 78 -4.18 -0.13 0.11
C SER A 78 -5.51 0.31 -0.53
N LEU A 79 -5.86 -0.28 -1.67
CA LEU A 79 -7.13 -0.03 -2.35
C LEU A 79 -8.34 -0.46 -1.51
N TRP A 80 -8.28 -1.64 -0.90
CA TRP A 80 -9.36 -2.17 -0.04
C TRP A 80 -9.54 -1.36 1.24
N VAL A 81 -8.46 -1.03 1.93
CA VAL A 81 -8.50 -0.21 3.15
C VAL A 81 -9.15 1.13 2.84
N LEU A 82 -8.72 1.80 1.77
CA LEU A 82 -9.36 3.04 1.33
C LEU A 82 -10.83 2.82 0.99
N LYS A 83 -11.19 1.82 0.17
CA LYS A 83 -12.60 1.55 -0.18
C LYS A 83 -13.50 1.37 1.05
N LEU A 84 -13.03 0.65 2.08
CA LEU A 84 -13.84 0.27 3.24
C LEU A 84 -13.94 1.36 4.33
N THR A 85 -13.00 2.31 4.35
CA THR A 85 -12.83 3.21 5.49
C THR A 85 -12.62 4.68 5.13
N TYR A 86 -12.34 4.99 3.86
CA TYR A 86 -12.14 6.36 3.42
C TYR A 86 -13.39 7.24 3.65
N GLY A 87 -13.17 8.49 4.05
CA GLY A 87 -14.21 9.42 4.51
C GLY A 87 -14.46 9.37 6.02
N LYS A 88 -14.00 8.33 6.72
CA LYS A 88 -14.06 8.22 8.20
C LYS A 88 -12.66 8.01 8.76
N PHE A 89 -11.91 9.09 8.96
CA PHE A 89 -10.50 9.04 9.37
C PHE A 89 -10.22 8.15 10.59
N PRO A 90 -10.97 8.22 11.71
CA PRO A 90 -10.71 7.33 12.85
C PRO A 90 -10.87 5.85 12.50
N LYS A 91 -11.91 5.50 11.71
CA LYS A 91 -12.14 4.13 11.26
C LYS A 91 -11.01 3.64 10.36
N TYR A 92 -10.53 4.49 9.45
CA TYR A 92 -9.37 4.20 8.60
C TYR A 92 -8.13 3.92 9.45
N PHE A 93 -7.79 4.85 10.35
CA PHE A 93 -6.56 4.76 11.12
C PHE A 93 -6.54 3.56 12.06
N MET A 94 -7.68 3.26 12.71
CA MET A 94 -7.81 2.07 13.56
C MET A 94 -7.70 0.77 12.76
N SER A 95 -8.46 0.65 11.65
CA SER A 95 -8.46 -0.56 10.83
C SER A 95 -7.08 -0.83 10.24
N ASN A 96 -6.43 0.22 9.74
CA ASN A 96 -5.08 0.12 9.18
C ASN A 96 -4.04 -0.25 10.24
N THR A 97 -4.09 0.38 11.42
CA THR A 97 -3.20 0.05 12.55
C THR A 97 -3.38 -1.41 13.00
N ILE A 98 -4.62 -1.90 13.10
CA ILE A 98 -4.89 -3.31 13.44
C ILE A 98 -4.28 -4.25 12.41
N LEU A 99 -4.46 -3.97 11.11
CA LEU A 99 -3.85 -4.77 10.05
C LEU A 99 -2.32 -4.81 10.15
N HIS A 100 -1.67 -3.67 10.42
CA HIS A 100 -0.22 -3.64 10.62
C HIS A 100 0.20 -4.38 11.89
N ILE A 101 -0.52 -4.27 13.01
CA ILE A 101 -0.22 -5.03 14.23
C ILE A 101 -0.27 -6.53 13.94
N LEU A 102 -1.33 -7.01 13.27
CA LEU A 102 -1.44 -8.41 12.88
C LEU A 102 -0.27 -8.84 11.99
N PHE A 103 0.08 -8.03 10.98
CA PHE A 103 1.20 -8.32 10.09
C PHE A 103 2.56 -8.33 10.80
N ILE A 104 2.84 -7.34 11.64
CA ILE A 104 4.16 -7.15 12.28
C ILE A 104 4.40 -8.17 13.38
N PHE A 105 3.39 -8.43 14.22
CA PHE A 105 3.56 -9.32 15.36
C PHE A 105 3.42 -10.79 14.98
N HIS A 106 2.50 -11.12 14.05
CA HIS A 106 2.26 -12.49 13.61
C HIS A 106 2.87 -12.78 12.24
N GLY A 107 2.55 -11.97 11.23
CA GLY A 107 2.99 -12.18 9.84
C GLY A 107 4.51 -12.24 9.65
N ILE A 108 5.26 -11.31 10.24
CA ILE A 108 6.72 -11.24 10.10
C ILE A 108 7.40 -12.52 10.58
N LYS A 109 6.89 -13.18 11.64
CA LYS A 109 7.46 -14.44 12.13
C LYS A 109 7.39 -15.54 11.07
N TYR A 110 6.30 -15.61 10.30
CA TYR A 110 6.17 -16.54 9.19
C TYR A 110 7.07 -16.15 8.01
N ILE A 111 7.08 -14.87 7.64
CA ILE A 111 7.87 -14.35 6.52
C ILE A 111 9.38 -14.48 6.75
N GLN A 112 9.83 -14.37 8.01
CA GLN A 112 11.22 -14.62 8.41
C GLN A 112 11.61 -16.08 8.23
N ARG A 113 10.77 -17.04 8.64
CA ARG A 113 11.03 -18.48 8.44
C ARG A 113 11.16 -18.84 6.96
N LEU A 114 10.43 -18.13 6.11
CA LEU A 114 10.44 -18.34 4.66
C LEU A 114 11.63 -17.67 3.96
N ASN A 115 12.50 -16.96 4.70
CA ASN A 115 13.59 -16.16 4.17
C ASN A 115 13.09 -15.21 3.08
N ILE A 116 12.05 -14.42 3.38
CA ILE A 116 11.51 -13.39 2.47
C ILE A 116 11.94 -12.00 2.94
N LEU A 117 11.75 -11.72 4.23
CA LEU A 117 12.08 -10.46 4.90
C LEU A 117 12.54 -10.76 6.32
N SER A 118 13.59 -10.10 6.77
CA SER A 118 13.95 -10.06 8.20
C SER A 118 14.22 -8.64 8.67
N LEU A 119 13.67 -8.28 9.83
CA LEU A 119 14.08 -7.08 10.56
C LEU A 119 15.47 -7.33 11.14
N VAL A 120 16.38 -6.37 10.98
CA VAL A 120 17.77 -6.51 11.42
C VAL A 120 18.07 -5.50 12.52
N LYS A 121 17.97 -4.19 12.21
CA LYS A 121 18.24 -3.11 13.16
C LYS A 121 16.99 -2.41 13.69
N LEU A 122 15.83 -2.76 13.15
CA LEU A 122 14.58 -2.07 13.45
C LEU A 122 13.74 -2.91 14.41
N THR A 123 13.22 -2.30 15.47
CA THR A 123 12.30 -2.99 16.38
C THR A 123 10.90 -3.07 15.77
N LYS A 124 10.08 -4.04 16.21
CA LYS A 124 8.69 -4.17 15.73
C LYS A 124 7.88 -2.89 15.95
N VAL A 125 8.11 -2.20 17.07
CA VAL A 125 7.44 -0.94 17.40
C VAL A 125 7.89 0.19 16.46
N GLN A 126 9.18 0.31 16.18
CA GLN A 126 9.69 1.28 15.19
C GLN A 126 9.09 1.01 13.81
N TYR A 127 8.92 -0.26 13.43
CA TYR A 127 8.33 -0.62 12.14
C TYR A 127 6.86 -0.23 12.08
N LEU A 128 6.13 -0.46 13.18
CA LEU A 128 4.74 -0.04 13.32
C LEU A 128 4.59 1.48 13.21
N LEU A 129 5.52 2.27 13.76
CA LEU A 129 5.52 3.73 13.63
C LEU A 129 5.74 4.18 12.18
N ILE A 130 6.65 3.52 11.46
CA ILE A 130 6.87 3.79 10.02
C ILE A 130 5.59 3.48 9.23
N ASP A 131 4.94 2.36 9.51
CA ASP A 131 3.68 1.97 8.86
C ASP A 131 2.52 2.90 9.23
N ALA A 132 2.44 3.36 10.48
CA ALA A 132 1.46 4.37 10.89
C ALA A 132 1.67 5.70 10.14
N ALA A 133 2.93 6.14 9.96
CA ALA A 133 3.23 7.33 9.16
C ALA A 133 2.84 7.14 7.69
N ARG A 134 3.12 5.97 7.09
CA ARG A 134 2.68 5.62 5.73
C ARG A 134 1.16 5.65 5.60
N ALA A 135 0.45 5.16 6.61
CA ALA A 135 -1.02 5.19 6.64
C ALA A 135 -1.55 6.62 6.59
N LEU A 136 -0.96 7.54 7.38
CA LEU A 136 -1.34 8.95 7.37
C LEU A 136 -1.08 9.58 6.01
N ILE A 137 0.06 9.28 5.39
CA ILE A 137 0.44 9.79 4.06
C ILE A 137 -0.55 9.28 2.99
N LEU A 138 -0.89 8.00 3.00
CA LEU A 138 -1.86 7.42 2.05
C LEU A 138 -3.21 8.12 2.14
N TYR A 139 -3.74 8.30 3.35
CA TYR A 139 -5.02 8.98 3.56
C TYR A 139 -4.96 10.46 3.17
N GLY A 140 -3.89 11.15 3.57
CA GLY A 140 -3.68 12.56 3.27
C GLY A 140 -3.58 12.81 1.77
N PHE A 141 -2.82 11.97 1.05
CA PHE A 141 -2.70 12.06 -0.40
C PHE A 141 -4.04 11.84 -1.10
N GLN A 142 -4.80 10.80 -0.69
CA GLN A 142 -6.13 10.56 -1.24
C GLN A 142 -7.08 11.74 -1.00
N TYR A 143 -7.04 12.33 0.20
CA TYR A 143 -7.85 13.49 0.56
C TYR A 143 -7.53 14.70 -0.33
N ILE A 144 -6.25 15.01 -0.51
CA ILE A 144 -5.80 16.11 -1.38
C ILE A 144 -6.24 15.86 -2.82
N GLN A 145 -6.05 14.64 -3.32
CA GLN A 145 -6.43 14.27 -4.68
C GLN A 145 -7.93 14.47 -4.94
N GLU A 146 -8.79 14.05 -4.00
CA GLU A 146 -10.23 14.24 -4.13
C GLU A 146 -10.62 15.73 -4.12
N LYS A 147 -9.97 16.56 -3.30
CA LYS A 147 -10.19 18.01 -3.29
C LYS A 147 -9.77 18.68 -4.60
N ILE A 148 -8.63 18.27 -5.17
CA ILE A 148 -8.17 18.79 -6.47
C ILE A 148 -9.17 18.42 -7.57
N GLN A 149 -9.63 17.16 -7.61
CA GLN A 149 -10.61 16.71 -8.61
C GLN A 149 -11.94 17.46 -8.48
N ALA A 150 -12.44 17.65 -7.25
CA ALA A 150 -13.66 18.41 -7.00
C ALA A 150 -13.52 19.89 -7.43
N CYS A 151 -12.38 20.51 -7.13
CA CYS A 151 -12.07 21.87 -7.56
C CYS A 151 -12.07 21.97 -9.10
N PHE A 152 -11.36 21.07 -9.78
CA PHE A 152 -11.29 21.04 -11.24
C PHE A 152 -12.68 20.89 -11.88
N HIS A 153 -13.52 19.98 -11.38
CA HIS A 153 -14.89 19.82 -11.86
C HIS A 153 -15.75 21.08 -11.63
N SER A 154 -15.54 21.82 -10.54
CA SER A 154 -16.27 23.08 -10.31
C SER A 154 -15.88 24.17 -11.31
N ILE A 155 -14.60 24.25 -11.70
CA ILE A 155 -14.09 25.22 -12.68
C ILE A 155 -14.62 24.90 -14.07
N GLN A 156 -14.60 23.63 -14.47
CA GLN A 156 -15.12 23.19 -15.77
C GLN A 156 -16.61 23.49 -15.92
N ARG A 157 -17.43 23.22 -14.89
CA ARG A 157 -18.86 23.56 -14.91
C ARG A 157 -19.12 25.06 -15.09
N LYS A 158 -18.34 25.91 -14.40
CA LYS A 158 -18.44 27.37 -14.56
C LYS A 158 -18.10 27.84 -15.98
N ARG A 159 -17.08 27.27 -16.63
CA ARG A 159 -16.74 27.60 -18.03
C ARG A 159 -17.83 27.21 -19.01
N VAL A 160 -18.39 26.01 -18.89
CA VAL A 160 -19.47 25.55 -19.79
C VAL A 160 -20.71 26.44 -19.69
N HIS A 161 -21.10 26.85 -18.48
CA HIS A 161 -22.23 27.79 -18.32
C HIS A 161 -21.93 29.21 -18.82
N SER A 162 -20.67 29.66 -18.79
CA SER A 162 -20.28 30.96 -19.34
C SER A 162 -20.26 30.98 -20.87
N ASN A 163 -19.97 29.87 -21.53
CA ASN A 163 -19.94 29.77 -23.01
C ASN A 163 -21.32 29.49 -23.63
N ALA A 164 -22.33 29.18 -22.81
CA ALA A 164 -23.70 28.91 -23.24
C ALA A 164 -24.62 30.15 -23.14
N LYS A 165 -24.08 31.29 -22.70
CA LYS A 165 -24.71 32.62 -22.74
C LYS A 165 -24.01 33.45 -23.79
#